data_AF-A0A2D4STN4-F1
#
_entry.id   AF-A0A2D4STN4-F1
#
_cell.length_a   1.000
_cell.length_b   1.000
_cell.length_c   1.000
_cell.angle_alpha   90.00
_cell.angle_beta   90.00
_cell.angle_gamma   90.00
#
_symmetry.space_group_name_H-M   'P 1'
#
loop_
_entity.id
_entity.type
_entity.pdbx_description
1 polymer ?
#
loop_
_entity_poly.entity_id
_entity_poly.type
_entity_poly.pdbx_seq_one_letter_code
_entity_poly.pdbx_strand_id
1 'polypeptide(L)'
;MKLHFFIASLLMLTSCQDKPAAKEEPVAQEKPSKPQKKEVVSEKKEVKPTSLKETYKSQAESLISKIEGNAAVEEIDKLSQNLTKTGLAMIPALIKLHPECTEYLNAILKVGSTLHTLSLEEIESGYHADGKLPKMSSPTCYHGKDLVVHPATVTAMAKAGLSDRESAKHEIQEVIAHLGEVHLEKK
;
A
#
# COMPACT_ATOMS: atom_id res chain seq x y z
N MET A 1 -39.28 -36.33 16.07
CA MET A 1 -40.54 -35.68 15.63
C MET A 1 -40.29 -35.08 14.26
N LYS A 2 -41.03 -35.58 13.25
CA LYS A 2 -41.05 -35.04 11.88
C LYS A 2 -42.02 -33.87 11.84
N LEU A 3 -41.66 -32.77 11.19
CA LEU A 3 -42.65 -31.87 10.60
C LEU A 3 -42.13 -31.39 9.24
N HIS A 4 -42.77 -31.92 8.20
CA HIS A 4 -42.74 -31.45 6.82
C HIS A 4 -43.93 -30.52 6.60
N PHE A 5 -43.72 -29.42 5.88
CA PHE A 5 -44.68 -28.76 4.98
C PHE A 5 -43.81 -28.10 3.88
N PHE A 6 -43.79 -28.55 2.62
CA PHE A 6 -44.77 -28.38 1.53
C PHE A 6 -45.12 -26.91 1.24
N ILE A 7 -45.19 -26.35 0.01
CA ILE A 7 -44.80 -26.65 -1.38
C ILE A 7 -45.17 -25.39 -2.22
N ALA A 8 -44.50 -25.17 -3.35
CA ALA A 8 -44.88 -24.48 -4.62
C ALA A 8 -45.38 -23.01 -4.70
N SER A 9 -44.73 -22.24 -5.59
CA SER A 9 -45.22 -21.88 -6.95
C SER A 9 -44.14 -20.99 -7.61
N LEU A 10 -43.56 -21.20 -8.80
CA LEU A 10 -44.00 -21.61 -10.16
C LEU A 10 -44.26 -20.42 -11.12
N LEU A 11 -43.33 -20.25 -12.08
CA LEU A 11 -43.45 -19.74 -13.48
C LEU A 11 -43.91 -18.27 -13.70
N MET A 12 -43.53 -17.49 -14.73
CA MET A 12 -43.06 -17.72 -16.11
C MET A 12 -42.21 -16.52 -16.63
N LEU A 13 -41.19 -16.85 -17.44
CA LEU A 13 -40.79 -16.29 -18.76
C LEU A 13 -40.99 -14.80 -19.09
N THR A 14 -39.92 -14.16 -19.61
CA THR A 14 -39.94 -13.63 -20.99
C THR A 14 -38.54 -13.43 -21.57
N SER A 15 -38.38 -13.91 -22.81
CA SER A 15 -37.21 -13.85 -23.70
C SER A 15 -37.40 -12.74 -24.75
N CYS A 16 -36.32 -12.40 -25.46
CA CYS A 16 -36.16 -11.76 -26.79
C CYS A 16 -35.18 -10.57 -26.72
N GLN A 17 -34.21 -10.36 -27.61
CA GLN A 17 -33.82 -10.99 -28.88
C GLN A 17 -32.43 -10.44 -29.27
N ASP A 18 -31.63 -11.28 -29.94
CA ASP A 18 -30.45 -10.92 -30.72
C ASP A 18 -30.76 -9.91 -31.84
N LYS A 19 -29.78 -9.05 -32.19
CA LYS A 19 -29.66 -8.52 -33.55
C LYS A 19 -28.21 -8.21 -33.94
N PRO A 20 -27.67 -8.83 -35.01
CA PRO A 20 -26.36 -8.53 -35.59
C PRO A 20 -26.46 -7.68 -36.88
N ALA A 21 -25.37 -6.97 -37.21
CA ALA A 21 -24.86 -6.62 -38.56
C ALA A 21 -23.73 -5.57 -38.37
N ALA A 22 -22.44 -5.81 -38.67
CA ALA A 22 -21.76 -6.16 -39.92
C ALA A 22 -21.53 -4.97 -40.90
N LYS A 23 -20.23 -4.71 -41.17
CA LYS A 23 -19.61 -4.16 -42.41
C LYS A 23 -19.85 -2.65 -42.65
N GLU A 24 -18.93 -1.83 -43.19
CA GLU A 24 -17.83 -2.00 -44.16
C GLU A 24 -16.95 -0.71 -44.12
N GLU A 25 -15.62 -0.84 -44.26
CA GLU A 25 -14.74 0.19 -44.89
C GLU A 25 -14.71 -0.08 -46.42
N PRO A 26 -14.01 0.69 -47.29
CA PRO A 26 -13.34 2.01 -47.20
C PRO A 26 -13.76 2.95 -48.38
N VAL A 27 -13.15 4.14 -48.51
CA VAL A 27 -12.57 4.67 -49.78
C VAL A 27 -11.90 6.04 -49.53
N ALA A 28 -10.68 6.16 -50.06
CA ALA A 28 -9.75 7.28 -50.03
C ALA A 28 -10.17 8.46 -50.93
N GLN A 29 -9.74 9.71 -50.70
CA GLN A 29 -8.56 10.43 -51.23
C GLN A 29 -8.85 11.94 -50.91
N GLU A 30 -7.97 12.93 -50.77
CA GLU A 30 -6.59 13.17 -51.19
C GLU A 30 -5.99 14.37 -50.39
N LYS A 31 -4.66 14.49 -50.46
CA LYS A 31 -3.68 15.47 -49.88
C LYS A 31 -3.88 16.94 -50.37
N PRO A 32 -3.01 17.95 -50.02
CA PRO A 32 -1.89 18.02 -49.06
C PRO A 32 -1.85 19.31 -48.18
N SER A 33 -1.17 19.27 -47.03
CA SER A 33 -0.65 20.51 -46.39
C SER A 33 0.61 20.24 -45.54
N LYS A 34 1.73 20.76 -46.05
CA LYS A 34 2.93 21.32 -45.38
C LYS A 34 3.58 20.57 -44.19
N PRO A 35 4.86 20.15 -44.29
CA PRO A 35 5.62 19.69 -43.13
C PRO A 35 6.10 20.89 -42.30
N GLN A 36 5.47 21.15 -41.17
CA GLN A 36 6.07 21.96 -40.11
C GLN A 36 6.95 21.06 -39.23
N LYS A 37 8.26 21.27 -39.40
CA LYS A 37 9.33 20.78 -38.54
C LYS A 37 9.10 21.35 -37.12
N LYS A 38 8.40 20.61 -36.26
CA LYS A 38 8.40 20.89 -34.82
C LYS A 38 9.78 20.49 -34.29
N GLU A 39 10.57 21.49 -33.98
CA GLU A 39 11.70 21.36 -33.06
C GLU A 39 11.16 20.83 -31.73
N VAL A 40 11.43 19.56 -31.45
CA VAL A 40 11.27 18.99 -30.12
C VAL A 40 12.43 19.55 -29.30
N VAL A 41 12.23 20.71 -28.71
CA VAL A 41 13.06 21.18 -27.60
C VAL A 41 12.79 20.19 -26.47
N SER A 42 13.75 19.29 -26.28
CA SER A 42 13.85 18.39 -25.15
C SER A 42 14.03 19.24 -23.89
N GLU A 43 12.92 19.61 -23.27
CA GLU A 43 12.92 20.16 -21.93
C GLU A 43 13.30 19.03 -20.98
N LYS A 44 14.60 18.97 -20.67
CA LYS A 44 15.17 18.08 -19.68
C LYS A 44 14.58 18.48 -18.33
N LYS A 45 13.44 17.90 -17.98
CA LYS A 45 12.78 18.09 -16.68
C LYS A 45 13.78 17.69 -15.60
N GLU A 46 14.29 18.68 -14.89
CA GLU A 46 15.19 18.50 -13.76
C GLU A 46 14.42 17.73 -12.70
N VAL A 47 14.73 16.44 -12.54
CA VAL A 47 14.11 15.59 -11.53
C VAL A 47 14.69 16.02 -10.19
N LYS A 48 13.95 16.86 -9.46
CA LYS A 48 14.26 17.18 -8.07
C LYS A 48 14.37 15.87 -7.28
N PRO A 49 15.39 15.69 -6.42
CA PRO A 49 15.49 14.50 -5.59
C PRO A 49 14.22 14.36 -4.75
N THR A 50 13.53 13.22 -4.91
CA THR A 50 12.35 12.86 -4.14
C THR A 50 12.74 12.67 -2.68
N SER A 51 12.06 13.34 -1.76
CA SER A 51 12.30 13.17 -0.32
C SER A 51 11.91 11.76 0.14
N LEU A 52 12.48 11.30 1.26
CA LEU A 52 12.11 10.00 1.84
C LEU A 52 10.60 9.88 2.10
N LYS A 53 9.95 10.97 2.53
CA LYS A 53 8.50 11.01 2.75
C LYS A 53 7.71 10.80 1.45
N GLU A 54 8.10 11.47 0.37
CA GLU A 54 7.44 11.31 -0.93
C GLU A 54 7.67 9.90 -1.49
N THR A 55 8.88 9.34 -1.34
CA THR A 55 9.17 7.95 -1.70
C THR A 55 8.29 6.97 -0.92
N TYR A 56 8.20 7.15 0.39
CA TYR A 56 7.37 6.29 1.25
C TYR A 56 5.90 6.37 0.88
N LYS A 57 5.36 7.59 0.70
CA LYS A 57 3.97 7.80 0.28
C LYS A 57 3.68 7.10 -1.05
N SER A 58 4.55 7.29 -2.03
CA SER A 58 4.41 6.65 -3.35
C SER A 58 4.46 5.12 -3.27
N GLN A 59 5.33 4.56 -2.43
CA GLN A 59 5.40 3.11 -2.19
C GLN A 59 4.12 2.60 -1.51
N ALA A 60 3.58 3.32 -0.52
CA ALA A 60 2.33 2.96 0.16
C ALA A 60 1.13 3.00 -0.81
N GLU A 61 0.99 4.05 -1.61
CA GLU A 61 -0.06 4.18 -2.63
C GLU A 61 0.05 3.08 -3.70
N SER A 62 1.28 2.77 -4.14
CA SER A 62 1.52 1.65 -5.05
C SER A 62 1.15 0.32 -4.43
N LEU A 63 1.43 0.10 -3.14
CA LEU A 63 1.10 -1.14 -2.45
C LEU A 63 -0.42 -1.30 -2.32
N ILE A 64 -1.15 -0.25 -1.95
CA ILE A 64 -2.63 -0.23 -1.92
C ILE A 64 -3.19 -0.64 -3.29
N SER A 65 -2.73 0.01 -4.36
CA SER A 65 -3.21 -0.29 -5.72
C SER A 65 -2.97 -1.76 -6.12
N LYS A 66 -1.86 -2.36 -5.66
CA LYS A 66 -1.55 -3.77 -5.91
C LYS A 66 -2.41 -4.73 -5.08
N ILE A 67 -2.73 -4.36 -3.85
CA ILE A 67 -3.66 -5.12 -3.00
C ILE A 67 -5.05 -5.12 -3.62
N GLU A 68 -5.56 -3.96 -4.04
CA GLU A 68 -6.86 -3.80 -4.71
C GLU A 68 -6.91 -4.49 -6.07
N GLY A 69 -5.80 -4.42 -6.83
CA GLY A 69 -5.65 -5.03 -8.15
C GLY A 69 -5.42 -6.53 -8.15
N ASN A 70 -5.58 -7.21 -7.01
CA ASN A 70 -5.38 -8.65 -6.89
C ASN A 70 -3.97 -9.15 -7.31
N ALA A 71 -2.93 -8.35 -7.10
CA ALA A 71 -1.55 -8.73 -7.41
C ALA A 71 -1.09 -10.00 -6.66
N ALA A 72 -0.06 -10.67 -7.18
CA ALA A 72 0.48 -11.89 -6.59
C ALA A 72 0.99 -11.64 -5.15
N VAL A 73 0.86 -12.64 -4.28
CA VAL A 73 1.25 -12.55 -2.86
C VAL A 73 2.72 -12.19 -2.71
N GLU A 74 3.60 -12.73 -3.55
CA GLU A 74 5.03 -12.46 -3.56
C GLU A 74 5.34 -10.99 -3.94
N GLU A 75 4.49 -10.38 -4.77
CA GLU A 75 4.62 -8.96 -5.12
C GLU A 75 4.25 -8.08 -3.92
N ILE A 76 3.16 -8.41 -3.22
CA ILE A 76 2.73 -7.71 -1.99
C ILE A 76 3.78 -7.85 -0.88
N ASP A 77 4.33 -9.06 -0.69
CA ASP A 77 5.42 -9.33 0.24
C ASP A 77 6.63 -8.43 -0.06
N LYS A 78 7.13 -8.43 -1.30
CA LYS A 78 8.28 -7.62 -1.69
C LYS A 78 8.03 -6.12 -1.50
N LEU A 79 6.85 -5.62 -1.89
CA LEU A 79 6.51 -4.21 -1.79
C LEU A 79 6.38 -3.76 -0.33
N SER A 80 5.73 -4.56 0.52
CA SER A 80 5.59 -4.29 1.96
C SER A 80 6.93 -4.32 2.70
N GLN A 81 7.84 -5.25 2.36
CA GLN A 81 9.21 -5.23 2.87
C GLN A 81 9.99 -3.98 2.44
N ASN A 82 9.81 -3.51 1.20
CA ASN A 82 10.45 -2.29 0.74
C ASN A 82 9.91 -1.05 1.48
N LEU A 83 8.61 -0.99 1.69
CA LEU A 83 7.99 0.09 2.47
C LEU A 83 8.49 0.10 3.92
N THR A 84 8.59 -1.07 4.55
CA THR A 84 9.20 -1.25 5.88
C THR A 84 10.63 -0.69 5.94
N LYS A 85 11.47 -1.00 4.94
CA LYS A 85 12.84 -0.48 4.84
C LYS A 85 12.88 1.04 4.71
N THR A 86 11.99 1.63 3.91
CA THR A 86 11.89 3.09 3.79
C THR A 86 11.45 3.73 5.11
N GLY A 87 10.53 3.10 5.84
CA GLY A 87 10.12 3.54 7.19
C GLY A 87 11.29 3.54 8.17
N LEU A 88 12.07 2.45 8.21
CA LEU A 88 13.28 2.35 9.04
C LEU A 88 14.29 3.45 8.72
N ALA A 89 14.44 3.82 7.45
CA ALA A 89 15.34 4.89 7.03
C ALA A 89 14.93 6.28 7.54
N MET A 90 13.67 6.49 7.94
CA MET A 90 13.21 7.75 8.53
C MET A 90 13.52 7.86 10.02
N ILE A 91 13.63 6.74 10.75
CA ILE A 91 13.75 6.73 12.21
C ILE A 91 14.92 7.59 12.72
N PRO A 92 16.14 7.57 12.14
CA PRO A 92 17.23 8.41 12.64
C PRO A 92 16.91 9.91 12.63
N ALA A 93 16.19 10.39 11.62
CA ALA A 93 15.76 11.78 11.55
C ALA A 93 14.68 12.09 12.60
N LEU A 94 13.75 11.15 12.83
CA LEU A 94 12.73 11.28 13.88
C LEU A 94 13.35 11.35 15.28
N ILE A 95 14.31 10.47 15.59
CA ILE A 95 15.04 10.49 16.87
C ILE A 95 15.77 11.83 17.05
N LYS A 96 16.38 12.36 15.98
CA LYS A 96 17.07 13.66 16.04
C LYS A 96 16.12 14.82 16.36
N LEU A 97 14.88 14.77 15.89
CA LEU A 97 13.87 15.80 16.13
C LEU A 97 13.11 15.59 17.44
N HIS A 98 12.96 14.35 17.87
CA HIS A 98 12.25 13.92 19.06
C HIS A 98 13.16 13.05 19.94
N PRO A 99 14.14 13.64 20.64
CA PRO A 99 15.06 12.89 21.50
C PRO A 99 14.35 12.05 22.58
N GLU A 100 13.16 12.47 23.01
CA GLU A 100 12.29 11.71 23.91
C GLU A 100 11.88 10.35 23.36
N CYS A 101 11.90 10.15 22.04
CA CYS A 101 11.59 8.89 21.36
C CYS A 101 12.79 7.96 21.19
N THR A 102 13.99 8.36 21.64
CA THR A 102 15.24 7.62 21.38
C THR A 102 15.16 6.16 21.81
N GLU A 103 14.74 5.89 23.05
CA GLU A 103 14.68 4.51 23.56
C GLU A 103 13.68 3.66 22.76
N TYR A 104 12.49 4.20 22.53
CA TYR A 104 11.38 3.55 21.84
C TYR A 104 11.70 3.24 20.38
N LEU A 105 12.15 4.24 19.62
CA LEU A 105 12.44 4.07 18.20
C LEU A 105 13.74 3.29 17.95
N ASN A 106 14.71 3.33 18.87
CA ASN A 106 15.87 2.43 18.80
C ASN A 106 15.49 0.97 19.02
N ALA A 107 14.46 0.68 19.83
CA ALA A 107 13.96 -0.68 19.97
C ALA A 107 13.41 -1.21 18.62
N ILE A 108 12.72 -0.36 17.85
CA ILE A 108 12.28 -0.67 16.49
C ILE A 108 13.47 -0.89 15.54
N LEU A 109 14.48 -0.02 15.56
CA LEU A 109 15.68 -0.19 14.71
C LEU A 109 16.40 -1.52 14.98
N LYS A 110 16.49 -1.96 16.24
CA LYS A 110 17.15 -3.22 16.61
C LYS A 110 16.49 -4.45 16.00
N VAL A 111 15.17 -4.41 15.78
CA VAL A 111 14.39 -5.54 15.26
C VAL A 111 14.07 -5.40 13.78
N GLY A 112 14.31 -4.22 13.19
CA GLY A 112 13.86 -3.85 11.85
C GLY A 112 14.30 -4.80 10.74
N SER A 113 15.53 -5.35 10.83
CA SER A 113 16.03 -6.33 9.85
C SER A 113 15.36 -7.70 9.98
N THR A 114 14.77 -8.03 11.13
CA THR A 114 14.11 -9.31 11.41
C THR A 114 12.58 -9.24 11.39
N LEU A 115 11.97 -8.05 11.34
CA LEU A 115 10.51 -7.91 11.34
C LEU A 115 9.85 -8.75 10.23
N HIS A 116 10.44 -8.77 9.04
CA HIS A 116 9.95 -9.56 7.90
C HIS A 116 9.97 -11.08 8.12
N THR A 117 10.67 -11.60 9.13
CA THR A 117 10.72 -13.04 9.45
C THR A 117 9.74 -13.45 10.53
N LEU A 118 9.13 -12.50 11.23
CA LEU A 118 8.21 -12.77 12.32
C LEU A 118 6.85 -13.24 11.81
N SER A 119 6.14 -14.00 12.64
CA SER A 119 4.74 -14.32 12.40
C SER A 119 3.83 -13.11 12.61
N LEU A 120 2.60 -13.17 12.09
CA LEU A 120 1.61 -12.11 12.28
C LEU A 120 1.35 -11.86 13.78
N GLU A 121 1.15 -12.91 14.57
CA GLU A 121 0.93 -12.81 16.02
C GLU A 121 2.10 -12.13 16.75
N GLU A 122 3.35 -12.43 16.37
CA GLU A 122 4.52 -11.81 16.98
C GLU A 122 4.67 -10.33 16.63
N ILE A 123 4.26 -9.92 15.43
CA ILE A 123 4.21 -8.51 15.03
C ILE A 123 3.10 -7.79 15.80
N GLU A 124 1.87 -8.34 15.77
CA GLU A 124 0.71 -7.74 16.41
C GLU A 124 0.89 -7.56 17.91
N SER A 125 1.24 -8.64 18.63
CA SER A 125 1.40 -8.59 20.08
C SER A 125 2.69 -7.88 20.51
N GLY A 126 3.77 -8.03 19.75
CA GLY A 126 5.09 -7.57 20.15
C GLY A 126 5.37 -6.11 19.78
N TYR A 127 4.92 -5.66 18.62
CA TYR A 127 5.33 -4.39 18.04
C TYR A 127 4.16 -3.51 17.62
N HIS A 128 3.02 -4.07 17.22
CA HIS A 128 1.83 -3.27 16.95
C HIS A 128 1.17 -2.80 18.26
N ALA A 129 0.99 -3.72 19.20
CA ALA A 129 0.46 -3.50 20.55
C ALA A 129 1.54 -3.27 21.63
N ASP A 130 2.77 -2.97 21.24
CA ASP A 130 3.89 -2.58 22.11
C ASP A 130 4.38 -3.62 23.14
N GLY A 131 3.97 -4.90 23.07
CA GLY A 131 4.32 -5.90 24.09
C GLY A 131 5.81 -6.21 24.25
N LYS A 132 6.63 -5.94 23.24
CA LYS A 132 8.11 -6.09 23.26
C LYS A 132 8.84 -4.74 23.22
N LEU A 133 8.11 -3.63 23.23
CA LEU A 133 8.69 -2.28 23.17
C LEU A 133 8.81 -1.68 24.58
N PRO A 134 9.80 -0.80 24.80
CA PRO A 134 9.86 -0.04 26.04
C PRO A 134 8.64 0.88 26.15
N LYS A 135 8.38 1.41 27.33
CA LYS A 135 7.24 2.31 27.54
C LYS A 135 7.37 3.54 26.64
N MET A 136 6.32 3.82 25.87
CA MET A 136 6.26 5.00 25.03
C MET A 136 6.23 6.29 25.87
N SER A 137 7.04 7.26 25.48
CA SER A 137 7.19 8.55 26.16
C SER A 137 6.24 9.64 25.63
N SER A 138 5.85 9.57 24.35
CA SER A 138 5.01 10.56 23.67
C SER A 138 4.26 9.95 22.48
N PRO A 139 3.05 10.43 22.12
CA PRO A 139 2.34 10.02 20.91
C PRO A 139 3.14 10.20 19.61
N THR A 140 4.11 11.12 19.56
CA THR A 140 4.94 11.27 18.36
C THR A 140 5.79 10.03 18.07
N CYS A 141 6.20 9.30 19.11
CA CYS A 141 7.00 8.08 18.96
C CYS A 141 6.19 6.94 18.33
N TYR A 142 4.89 6.88 18.64
CA TYR A 142 3.93 5.95 18.07
C TYR A 142 3.88 6.07 16.54
N HIS A 143 3.70 7.28 16.03
CA HIS A 143 3.65 7.50 14.57
C HIS A 143 4.94 7.05 13.87
N GLY A 144 6.11 7.27 14.47
CA GLY A 144 7.38 6.81 13.92
C GLY A 144 7.53 5.28 13.88
N LYS A 145 7.04 4.58 14.90
CA LYS A 145 6.98 3.11 14.92
C LYS A 145 6.08 2.58 13.81
N ASP A 146 4.91 3.17 13.66
CA ASP A 146 3.86 2.64 12.79
C ASP A 146 4.21 2.75 11.31
N LEU A 147 5.11 3.68 10.93
CA LEU A 147 5.75 3.69 9.61
C LEU A 147 6.52 2.41 9.28
N VAL A 148 6.86 1.61 10.29
CA VAL A 148 7.59 0.34 10.14
C VAL A 148 6.68 -0.84 10.41
N VAL A 149 5.84 -0.78 11.44
CA VAL A 149 5.09 -1.94 11.91
C VAL A 149 3.94 -2.31 10.97
N HIS A 150 3.10 -1.37 10.52
CA HIS A 150 2.01 -1.69 9.59
C HIS A 150 2.48 -2.38 8.29
N PRO A 151 3.50 -1.87 7.56
CA PRO A 151 3.98 -2.59 6.39
C PRO A 151 4.63 -3.94 6.74
N ALA A 152 5.23 -4.10 7.92
CA ALA A 152 5.72 -5.40 8.37
C ALA A 152 4.57 -6.37 8.68
N THR A 153 3.45 -5.89 9.23
CA THR A 153 2.21 -6.66 9.39
C THR A 153 1.73 -7.18 8.03
N VAL A 154 1.70 -6.34 7.00
CA VAL A 154 1.33 -6.76 5.64
C VAL A 154 2.30 -7.79 5.06
N THR A 155 3.60 -7.68 5.35
CA THR A 155 4.59 -8.73 5.01
C THR A 155 4.21 -10.07 5.67
N ALA A 156 3.87 -10.08 6.97
CA ALA A 156 3.47 -11.30 7.65
C ALA A 156 2.13 -11.87 7.12
N MET A 157 1.16 -11.00 6.80
CA MET A 157 -0.09 -11.40 6.16
C MET A 157 0.15 -12.04 4.80
N ALA A 158 1.05 -11.47 3.98
CA ALA A 158 1.42 -12.02 2.69
C ALA A 158 2.03 -13.42 2.84
N LYS A 159 2.97 -13.61 3.77
CA LYS A 159 3.58 -14.92 4.06
C LYS A 159 2.58 -15.96 4.57
N ALA A 160 1.50 -15.52 5.22
CA ALA A 160 0.38 -16.37 5.64
C ALA A 160 -0.63 -16.65 4.51
N GLY A 161 -0.37 -16.19 3.28
CA GLY A 161 -1.21 -16.42 2.10
C GLY A 161 -2.17 -15.26 1.74
N LEU A 162 -2.12 -14.14 2.46
CA LEU A 162 -2.90 -12.93 2.21
C LEU A 162 -4.42 -13.17 2.08
N SER A 163 -4.99 -13.96 2.99
CA SER A 163 -6.41 -14.33 2.94
C SER A 163 -7.37 -13.15 3.17
N ASP A 164 -6.90 -12.10 3.84
CA ASP A 164 -7.67 -10.88 4.10
C ASP A 164 -6.96 -9.65 3.50
N ARG A 165 -7.29 -9.37 2.23
CA ARG A 165 -6.74 -8.23 1.50
C ARG A 165 -7.28 -6.89 2.00
N GLU A 166 -8.50 -6.86 2.53
CA GLU A 166 -9.09 -5.62 3.03
C GLU A 166 -8.39 -5.16 4.29
N SER A 167 -8.11 -6.08 5.22
CA SER A 167 -7.26 -5.78 6.38
C SER A 167 -5.86 -5.35 5.94
N ALA A 168 -5.23 -6.05 4.98
CA ALA A 168 -3.90 -5.66 4.48
C ALA A 168 -3.90 -4.26 3.86
N LYS A 169 -4.99 -3.86 3.19
CA LYS A 169 -5.16 -2.51 2.66
C LYS A 169 -5.30 -1.49 3.80
N HIS A 170 -6.10 -1.80 4.83
CA HIS A 170 -6.29 -0.92 5.99
C HIS A 170 -4.96 -0.63 6.69
N GLU A 171 -4.11 -1.63 6.92
CA GLU A 171 -2.76 -1.43 7.47
C GLU A 171 -1.97 -0.34 6.70
N ILE A 172 -2.02 -0.37 5.37
CA ILE A 172 -1.30 0.61 4.54
C ILE A 172 -2.05 1.95 4.43
N GLN A 173 -3.36 1.99 4.64
CA GLN A 173 -4.09 3.25 4.73
C GLN A 173 -3.79 3.96 6.05
N GLU A 174 -3.75 3.22 7.16
CA GLU A 174 -3.35 3.74 8.46
C GLU A 174 -1.95 4.33 8.38
N VAL A 175 -0.98 3.64 7.77
CA VAL A 175 0.39 4.14 7.70
C VAL A 175 0.55 5.46 6.93
N ILE A 176 -0.34 5.75 5.96
CA ILE A 176 -0.38 7.06 5.28
C ILE A 176 -0.86 8.16 6.25
N ALA A 177 -1.78 7.85 7.16
CA ALA A 177 -2.19 8.78 8.22
C ALA A 177 -1.02 9.05 9.18
N HIS A 178 -0.31 8.02 9.65
CA HIS A 178 0.89 8.20 10.49
C HIS A 178 1.99 9.01 9.77
N LEU A 179 2.14 8.82 8.45
CA LEU A 179 3.07 9.61 7.63
C LEU A 179 2.75 11.12 7.65
N GLY A 180 1.47 11.48 7.79
CA GLY A 180 1.02 12.87 7.92
C GLY A 180 1.53 13.55 9.20
N GLU A 181 1.62 12.78 10.29
CA GLU A 181 1.96 13.28 11.63
C GLU A 181 3.46 13.35 11.91
N VAL A 182 4.29 12.64 11.13
CA VAL A 182 5.75 12.71 11.29
C VAL A 182 6.36 13.93 10.60
N HIS A 183 7.46 14.45 11.11
CA HIS A 183 8.26 15.48 10.44
C HIS A 183 9.73 15.04 10.42
N LEU A 184 10.42 15.26 9.29
CA LEU A 184 11.83 14.85 9.13
C LEU A 184 12.80 16.04 9.18
N GLU A 185 12.26 17.26 9.26
CA GLU A 185 13.00 18.51 9.39
C GLU A 185 12.30 19.42 10.42
N LYS A 186 13.05 20.35 11.02
CA LYS A 186 12.45 21.38 11.88
C LYS A 186 11.61 22.31 11.01
N LYS A 187 10.39 22.61 11.47
CA LYS A 187 9.57 23.68 10.89
C LYS A 187 10.16 25.05 11.21
#